data_AF-A0A7S3GE70-F1
#
_entry.id   AF-A0A7S3GE70-F1
#
_cell.length_a   1.000
_cell.length_b   1.000
_cell.length_c   1.000
_cell.angle_alpha   90.00
_cell.angle_beta   90.00
_cell.angle_gamma   90.00
#
_symmetry.space_group_name_H-M   'P 1'
#
loop_
_entity.id
_entity.type
_entity.pdbx_description
1 polymer ?
#
loop_
_entity_poly.entity_id
_entity_poly.type
_entity_poly.pdbx_seq_one_letter_code
_entity_poly.pdbx_strand_id
1 'polypeptide(L)'
;MNSIMAPVAIQEPGNYHAKGPIPESRVAPVAGHGPMQANFSPYMDNGGTIAAIAGENFVVLAADTRLSLGYAILSRDNSKMSALTPKCYIASSGMNADITTLHKVLKMRAVQYQQKHGKDMSCHAAANLLSRTLYYKRFFPYYTFNLLVGVDNEGKGAVYKYDAIGNIEQVPYASAGSGSSLIQPFMDNQVLFQ
;
A
#
# COMPACT_ATOMS: atom_id res chain seq x y z
N MET A 1 -16.92 26.81 9.83
CA MET A 1 -17.05 27.11 8.38
C MET A 1 -15.67 27.52 7.88
N ASN A 2 -14.95 26.60 7.25
CA ASN A 2 -13.79 26.89 6.40
C ASN A 2 -13.78 25.81 5.33
N SER A 3 -14.32 26.11 4.15
CA SER A 3 -14.14 25.28 2.95
C SER A 3 -12.89 25.75 2.24
N ILE A 4 -11.91 24.87 2.09
CA ILE A 4 -10.85 25.05 1.09
C ILE A 4 -11.05 23.92 0.09
N MET A 5 -11.75 24.24 -1.00
CA MET A 5 -11.65 23.49 -2.25
C MET A 5 -10.34 23.89 -2.94
N ALA A 6 -9.70 22.89 -3.54
CA ALA A 6 -8.33 22.89 -4.03
C ALA A 6 -8.21 23.44 -5.48
N PRO A 7 -7.18 23.04 -6.26
CA PRO A 7 -6.08 23.86 -6.75
C PRO A 7 -6.22 24.17 -8.26
N VAL A 8 -5.17 24.74 -8.87
CA VAL A 8 -4.58 24.37 -10.19
C VAL A 8 -3.98 25.59 -10.87
N ALA A 9 -2.69 25.51 -11.20
CA ALA A 9 -2.16 26.16 -12.39
C ALA A 9 -1.14 25.22 -13.06
N ILE A 10 -1.55 24.67 -14.19
CA ILE A 10 -0.74 23.94 -15.16
C ILE A 10 0.22 24.94 -15.80
N GLN A 11 1.51 24.59 -15.92
CA GLN A 11 2.48 25.39 -16.65
C GLN A 11 2.93 24.64 -17.91
N GLU A 12 2.77 25.27 -19.06
CA GLU A 12 3.22 24.85 -20.40
C GLU A 12 3.72 26.14 -21.13
N PRO A 13 4.57 26.03 -22.18
CA PRO A 13 5.94 26.50 -22.07
C PRO A 13 6.33 27.56 -23.11
N GLY A 14 7.48 28.19 -22.85
CA GLY A 14 8.27 28.91 -23.85
C GLY A 14 7.98 30.40 -23.93
N ASN A 15 9.01 31.22 -23.71
CA ASN A 15 9.00 32.55 -24.31
C ASN A 15 10.38 32.90 -24.86
N TYR A 16 10.40 32.99 -26.19
CA TYR A 16 11.46 33.54 -26.99
C TYR A 16 11.69 35.01 -26.61
N HIS A 17 12.97 35.40 -26.64
CA HIS A 17 13.44 36.73 -26.30
C HIS A 17 12.65 37.88 -26.95
N ALA A 18 12.13 38.79 -26.14
CA ALA A 18 11.81 40.16 -26.54
C ALA A 18 12.69 41.13 -25.73
N LYS A 19 13.52 41.88 -26.45
CA LYS A 19 14.45 42.91 -25.95
C LYS A 19 13.68 44.17 -25.53
N GLY A 20 13.89 44.64 -24.30
CA GLY A 20 13.48 45.97 -23.84
C GLY A 20 13.93 46.21 -22.39
N PRO A 21 14.28 47.46 -21.99
CA PRO A 21 14.70 47.74 -20.62
C PRO A 21 13.50 47.67 -19.68
N ILE A 22 13.67 46.97 -18.56
CA ILE A 22 12.64 46.76 -17.53
C ILE A 22 12.52 48.07 -16.72
N PRO A 23 11.33 48.67 -16.58
CA PRO A 23 11.16 49.87 -15.76
C PRO A 23 11.36 49.55 -14.27
N GLU A 24 12.12 50.40 -13.60
CA GLU A 24 12.52 50.29 -12.20
C GLU A 24 11.35 50.67 -11.27
N SER A 25 10.34 49.79 -11.19
CA SER A 25 9.23 49.91 -10.25
C SER A 25 9.35 48.83 -9.16
N ARG A 26 9.83 49.24 -7.98
CA ARG A 26 9.78 48.55 -6.67
C ARG A 26 9.91 47.02 -6.74
N VAL A 27 11.14 46.54 -6.63
CA VAL A 27 11.39 45.18 -6.13
C VAL A 27 10.90 45.15 -4.69
N ALA A 28 9.73 44.54 -4.45
CA ALA A 28 9.32 44.21 -3.09
C ALA A 28 10.42 43.31 -2.47
N PRO A 29 10.86 43.55 -1.22
CA PRO A 29 11.81 42.66 -0.59
C PRO A 29 11.20 41.26 -0.59
N VAL A 30 11.90 40.30 -1.19
CA VAL A 30 11.55 38.88 -1.09
C VAL A 30 11.53 38.60 0.41
N ALA A 31 10.34 38.39 0.97
CA ALA A 31 10.18 38.09 2.38
C ALA A 31 11.14 36.95 2.71
N GLY A 32 12.09 37.22 3.61
CA GLY A 32 13.10 36.26 4.01
C GLY A 32 12.42 34.94 4.33
N HIS A 33 12.98 33.83 3.82
CA HIS A 33 12.52 32.51 4.18
C HIS A 33 12.51 32.43 5.71
N GLY A 34 11.31 32.36 6.30
CA GLY A 34 11.17 32.14 7.74
C GLY A 34 11.95 30.89 8.15
N PRO A 35 12.26 30.73 9.46
CA PRO A 35 13.03 29.59 9.91
C PRO A 35 12.46 28.28 9.34
N MET A 36 13.26 27.58 8.52
CA MET A 36 12.91 26.27 7.99
C MET A 36 12.69 25.33 9.17
N GLN A 37 11.43 25.00 9.47
CA GLN A 37 11.12 23.93 10.40
C GLN A 37 11.59 22.61 9.78
N ALA A 38 12.64 22.02 10.37
CA ALA A 38 13.04 20.66 10.07
C ALA A 38 12.03 19.70 10.71
N ASN A 39 10.92 19.45 10.01
CA ASN A 39 9.94 18.45 10.43
C ASN A 39 10.34 17.08 9.86
N PHE A 40 10.59 16.13 10.75
CA PHE A 40 10.79 14.73 10.39
C PHE A 40 9.43 14.01 10.35
N SER A 41 9.11 13.40 9.21
CA SER A 41 8.00 12.45 9.09
C SER A 41 8.55 11.02 9.12
N PRO A 42 8.08 10.14 10.03
CA PRO A 42 8.52 8.76 10.07
C PRO A 42 7.98 7.91 8.91
N TYR A 43 6.94 8.39 8.22
CA TYR A 43 6.26 7.66 7.15
C TYR A 43 6.56 8.25 5.78
N MET A 44 6.64 7.35 4.80
CA MET A 44 6.74 7.67 3.39
C MET A 44 5.83 6.73 2.59
N ASP A 45 5.11 7.28 1.62
CA ASP A 45 4.31 6.46 0.70
C ASP A 45 5.17 6.07 -0.50
N ASN A 46 5.39 4.76 -0.67
CA ASN A 46 6.09 4.21 -1.83
C ASN A 46 5.14 3.70 -2.92
N GLY A 47 3.83 3.91 -2.73
CA GLY A 47 2.77 3.49 -3.62
C GLY A 47 2.65 1.97 -3.69
N GLY A 48 2.49 1.49 -4.92
CA GLY A 48 2.20 0.10 -5.19
C GLY A 48 0.71 -0.17 -5.26
N THR A 49 0.35 -1.17 -6.06
CA THR A 49 -1.01 -1.65 -6.20
C THR A 49 -1.01 -3.15 -6.12
N ILE A 50 -1.92 -3.67 -5.30
CA ILE A 50 -2.12 -5.10 -5.09
C ILE A 50 -3.60 -5.43 -5.34
N ALA A 51 -3.85 -6.62 -5.86
CA ALA A 51 -5.19 -7.08 -6.19
C ALA A 51 -5.29 -8.61 -6.03
N ALA A 52 -6.43 -9.09 -5.59
CA ALA A 52 -6.68 -10.51 -5.39
C ALA A 52 -8.11 -10.91 -5.74
N ILE A 53 -8.28 -12.14 -6.22
CA ILE A 53 -9.57 -12.76 -6.54
C ILE A 53 -9.56 -14.21 -6.05
N ALA A 54 -10.56 -14.59 -5.25
CA ALA A 54 -10.82 -15.97 -4.84
C ALA A 54 -11.64 -16.69 -5.91
N GLY A 55 -11.18 -17.88 -6.30
CA GLY A 55 -11.95 -18.84 -7.10
C GLY A 55 -12.36 -20.05 -6.27
N GLU A 56 -13.04 -21.01 -6.91
CA GLU A 56 -13.56 -22.21 -6.25
C GLU A 56 -12.48 -23.10 -5.63
N ASN A 57 -11.32 -23.22 -6.31
CA ASN A 57 -10.21 -24.07 -5.89
C ASN A 57 -8.83 -23.39 -5.99
N PHE A 58 -8.82 -22.08 -6.23
CA PHE A 58 -7.61 -21.29 -6.39
C PHE A 58 -7.80 -19.87 -5.85
N VAL A 59 -6.69 -19.15 -5.71
CA VAL A 59 -6.71 -17.71 -5.47
C VAL A 59 -5.65 -17.07 -6.35
N VAL A 60 -5.98 -15.95 -6.98
CA VAL A 60 -5.04 -15.16 -7.78
C VAL A 60 -4.65 -13.94 -6.96
N LEU A 61 -3.34 -13.69 -6.89
CA LEU A 61 -2.76 -12.50 -6.27
C LEU A 61 -1.82 -11.84 -7.27
N ALA A 62 -2.02 -10.55 -7.48
CA ALA A 62 -1.21 -9.74 -8.36
C ALA A 62 -0.72 -8.49 -7.63
N ALA A 63 0.50 -8.08 -7.95
CA ALA A 63 1.10 -6.85 -7.47
C ALA A 63 1.99 -6.25 -8.55
N ASP A 64 2.07 -4.92 -8.61
CA ASP A 64 3.07 -4.25 -9.43
C ASP A 64 4.47 -4.35 -8.79
N THR A 65 5.52 -4.13 -9.59
CA THR A 65 6.92 -4.24 -9.13
C THR A 65 7.64 -2.91 -8.97
N ARG A 66 6.97 -1.78 -9.27
CA ARG A 66 7.56 -0.44 -9.17
C ARG A 66 7.70 -0.03 -7.71
N LEU A 67 8.85 0.53 -7.36
CA LEU A 67 9.09 1.20 -6.09
C LEU A 67 9.41 2.68 -6.38
N SER A 68 8.57 3.57 -5.85
CA SER A 68 8.69 5.01 -6.10
C SER A 68 8.91 5.81 -4.81
N LEU A 69 9.48 7.00 -4.95
CA LEU A 69 9.60 8.01 -3.91
C LEU A 69 9.40 9.38 -4.55
N GLY A 70 8.26 10.02 -4.25
CA GLY A 70 7.86 11.25 -4.92
C GLY A 70 7.86 11.06 -6.45
N TYR A 71 8.61 11.90 -7.16
CA TYR A 71 8.73 11.83 -8.62
C TYR A 71 9.84 10.88 -9.13
N ALA A 72 10.54 10.18 -8.23
CA ALA A 72 11.61 9.26 -8.58
C ALA A 72 11.13 7.79 -8.57
N ILE A 73 11.65 6.99 -9.50
CA ILE A 73 11.54 5.52 -9.48
C ILE A 73 12.84 4.97 -8.90
N LEU A 74 12.75 4.36 -7.72
CA LEU A 74 13.90 3.77 -7.02
C LEU A 74 14.24 2.38 -7.59
N SER A 75 13.22 1.58 -7.88
CA SER A 75 13.38 0.28 -8.53
C SER A 75 12.17 -0.04 -9.41
N ARG A 76 12.41 -0.82 -10.46
CA ARG A 76 11.38 -1.39 -11.33
C ARG A 76 11.10 -2.86 -11.02
N ASP A 77 11.92 -3.45 -10.16
CA ASP A 77 11.84 -4.85 -9.76
C ASP A 77 11.91 -4.94 -8.23
N ASN A 78 10.76 -4.73 -7.59
CA ASN A 78 10.58 -4.88 -6.15
C ASN A 78 9.28 -5.64 -5.89
N SER A 79 9.40 -6.91 -5.51
CA SER A 79 8.24 -7.73 -5.15
C SER A 79 7.55 -7.18 -3.91
N LYS A 80 6.22 -7.04 -3.99
CA LYS A 80 5.33 -6.68 -2.88
C LYS A 80 4.71 -7.88 -2.20
N MET A 81 5.07 -9.08 -2.65
CA MET A 81 4.47 -10.34 -2.23
C MET A 81 5.46 -11.21 -1.47
N SER A 82 4.96 -11.94 -0.47
CA SER A 82 5.71 -12.95 0.26
C SER A 82 4.86 -14.18 0.53
N ALA A 83 5.45 -15.36 0.35
CA ALA A 83 4.89 -16.60 0.90
C ALA A 83 5.02 -16.59 2.44
N LEU A 84 3.94 -16.87 3.15
CA LEU A 84 3.94 -17.08 4.60
C LEU A 84 3.97 -18.57 4.95
N THR A 85 3.16 -19.36 4.23
CA THR A 85 3.13 -20.83 4.28
C THR A 85 2.97 -21.35 2.85
N PRO A 86 3.08 -22.67 2.59
CA PRO A 86 2.92 -23.21 1.23
C PRO A 86 1.58 -22.89 0.56
N LYS A 87 0.54 -22.61 1.36
CA LYS A 87 -0.82 -22.30 0.88
C LYS A 87 -1.29 -20.87 1.18
N CYS A 88 -0.40 -20.01 1.68
CA CYS A 88 -0.77 -18.66 2.13
C CYS A 88 0.28 -17.64 1.71
N TYR A 89 -0.18 -16.57 1.06
CA TYR A 89 0.63 -15.46 0.60
C TYR A 89 0.11 -14.14 1.17
N ILE A 90 1.00 -13.19 1.35
CA ILE A 90 0.68 -11.80 1.69
C ILE A 90 1.21 -10.89 0.60
N ALA A 91 0.41 -9.91 0.20
CA ALA A 91 0.88 -8.73 -0.52
C ALA A 91 0.57 -7.47 0.27
N SER A 92 1.43 -6.46 0.12
CA SER A 92 1.28 -5.20 0.83
C SER A 92 1.64 -4.01 -0.05
N SER A 93 0.92 -2.91 0.12
CA SER A 93 1.22 -1.58 -0.48
C SER A 93 1.42 -0.53 0.62
N GLY A 94 1.99 0.62 0.29
CA GLY A 94 2.29 1.70 1.24
C GLY A 94 3.81 1.86 1.45
N MET A 95 4.26 1.93 2.71
CA MET A 95 5.67 2.16 3.05
C MET A 95 6.49 0.88 2.93
N ASN A 96 7.45 0.84 2.01
CA ASN A 96 8.23 -0.36 1.70
C ASN A 96 9.05 -0.90 2.89
N ALA A 97 9.52 -0.01 3.77
CA ALA A 97 10.24 -0.40 4.99
C ALA A 97 9.33 -1.16 5.97
N ASP A 98 8.11 -0.67 6.17
CA ASP A 98 7.11 -1.34 7.01
C ASP A 98 6.65 -2.66 6.38
N ILE A 99 6.42 -2.70 5.07
CA ILE A 99 6.10 -3.92 4.33
C ILE A 99 7.16 -5.00 4.58
N THR A 100 8.43 -4.65 4.36
CA THR A 100 9.55 -5.58 4.53
C THR A 100 9.65 -6.09 5.96
N THR A 101 9.45 -5.20 6.93
CA THR A 101 9.50 -5.55 8.36
C THR A 101 8.34 -6.45 8.75
N LEU A 102 7.11 -6.10 8.36
CA LEU A 102 5.90 -6.85 8.64
C LEU A 102 5.99 -8.26 8.04
N HIS A 103 6.41 -8.39 6.79
CA HIS A 103 6.56 -9.69 6.13
C HIS A 103 7.58 -10.58 6.86
N LYS A 104 8.71 -10.02 7.29
CA LYS A 104 9.72 -10.75 8.08
C LYS A 104 9.13 -11.21 9.42
N VAL A 105 8.42 -10.34 10.14
CA VAL A 105 7.77 -10.67 11.42
C VAL A 105 6.76 -11.81 11.26
N LEU A 106 5.91 -11.75 10.23
CA LEU A 106 4.90 -12.78 9.98
C LEU A 106 5.53 -14.11 9.61
N LYS A 107 6.55 -14.13 8.75
CA LYS A 107 7.31 -15.34 8.41
C LYS A 107 7.93 -15.98 9.65
N MET A 108 8.57 -15.19 10.51
CA MET A 108 9.14 -15.69 11.76
C MET A 108 8.06 -16.31 12.66
N ARG A 109 6.90 -15.65 12.80
CA ARG A 109 5.79 -16.17 13.60
C ARG A 109 5.16 -17.43 12.99
N ALA A 110 5.10 -17.55 11.66
CA ALA A 110 4.65 -18.74 10.98
C ALA A 110 5.58 -19.94 11.24
N VAL A 111 6.90 -19.74 11.16
CA VAL A 111 7.90 -20.78 11.50
C VAL A 111 7.79 -21.18 12.98
N GLN A 112 7.67 -20.21 13.89
CA GLN A 112 7.47 -20.50 15.32
C GLN A 112 6.19 -21.29 15.58
N TYR A 113 5.11 -20.99 14.85
CA TYR A 113 3.86 -21.74 14.95
C TYR A 113 4.05 -23.19 14.53
N GLN A 114 4.71 -23.42 13.39
CA GLN A 114 5.01 -24.75 12.86
C GLN A 114 5.85 -25.56 13.84
N GLN A 115 6.90 -24.97 14.42
CA GLN A 115 7.74 -25.62 15.42
C GLN A 115 6.98 -26.00 16.70
N LYS A 116 6.03 -25.17 17.14
CA LYS A 116 5.27 -25.42 18.37
C LYS A 116 4.14 -26.44 18.20
N HIS A 117 3.50 -26.48 17.03
CA HIS A 117 2.29 -27.28 16.81
C HIS A 117 2.51 -28.47 15.87
N GLY A 118 3.69 -28.60 15.26
CA GLY A 118 4.01 -29.66 14.31
C GLY A 118 3.21 -29.60 13.00
N LYS A 119 2.58 -28.46 12.69
CA LYS A 119 1.76 -28.28 11.48
C LYS A 119 1.83 -26.85 10.95
N ASP A 120 1.61 -26.70 9.65
CA ASP A 120 1.55 -25.39 9.02
C ASP A 120 0.34 -24.58 9.49
N MET A 121 0.50 -23.26 9.50
CA MET A 121 -0.57 -22.33 9.83
C MET A 121 -1.61 -22.30 8.69
N SER A 122 -2.89 -22.45 9.04
CA SER A 122 -3.97 -22.27 8.07
C SER A 122 -4.06 -20.81 7.63
N CYS A 123 -4.60 -20.56 6.43
CA CYS A 123 -4.77 -19.20 5.92
C CYS A 123 -5.58 -18.34 6.90
N HIS A 124 -6.66 -18.88 7.47
CA HIS A 124 -7.48 -18.19 8.49
C HIS A 124 -6.70 -17.86 9.78
N ALA A 125 -5.83 -18.76 10.25
CA ALA A 125 -4.99 -18.49 11.41
C ALA A 125 -3.94 -17.40 11.12
N ALA A 126 -3.33 -17.43 9.93
CA ALA A 126 -2.41 -16.37 9.47
C ALA A 126 -3.12 -15.02 9.34
N ALA A 127 -4.39 -15.05 8.96
CA ALA A 127 -5.20 -13.86 8.81
C ALA A 127 -5.45 -13.17 10.18
N ASN A 128 -5.85 -13.95 11.18
CA ASN A 128 -6.00 -13.48 12.56
C ASN A 128 -4.67 -13.04 13.17
N LEU A 129 -3.57 -13.72 12.85
CA LEU A 129 -2.23 -13.32 13.28
C LEU A 129 -1.87 -11.93 12.75
N LEU A 130 -2.13 -11.67 11.46
CA LEU A 130 -1.88 -10.39 10.83
C LEU A 130 -2.71 -9.28 11.48
N SER A 131 -4.02 -9.49 11.66
CA SER A 131 -4.92 -8.55 12.34
C SER A 131 -4.37 -8.12 13.72
N ARG A 132 -4.00 -9.10 14.56
CA ARG A 132 -3.43 -8.82 15.89
C ARG A 132 -2.06 -8.13 15.82
N THR A 133 -1.25 -8.44 14.80
CA THR A 133 0.07 -7.84 14.60
C THR A 133 -0.05 -6.35 14.28
N LEU A 134 -0.99 -5.99 13.40
CA LEU A 134 -1.29 -4.60 13.05
C LEU A 134 -1.86 -3.85 14.26
N TYR A 135 -2.81 -4.48 14.97
CA TYR A 135 -3.45 -3.85 16.13
C TYR A 135 -2.50 -3.62 17.29
N TYR A 136 -1.53 -4.51 17.51
CA TYR A 136 -0.48 -4.34 18.53
C TYR A 136 0.31 -3.04 18.34
N LYS A 137 0.44 -2.56 17.11
CA LYS A 137 1.11 -1.31 16.76
C LYS A 137 0.15 -0.12 16.63
N ARG A 138 -1.09 -0.18 17.15
CA ARG A 138 -2.13 0.85 16.98
C ARG A 138 -1.68 2.30 17.23
N PHE A 139 -0.80 2.55 18.21
CA PHE A 139 -0.32 3.89 18.56
C PHE A 139 0.87 4.37 17.72
N PHE A 140 1.49 3.47 16.96
CA PHE A 140 2.52 3.78 15.97
C PHE A 140 2.44 2.72 14.86
N PRO A 141 1.42 2.83 13.98
CA PRO A 141 1.00 1.75 13.10
C PRO A 141 2.02 1.50 11.98
N TYR A 142 1.95 0.29 11.41
CA TYR A 142 2.57 0.02 10.13
C TYR A 142 1.78 0.78 9.05
N TYR A 143 2.45 1.61 8.24
CA TYR A 143 1.83 2.25 7.08
C TYR A 143 1.76 1.27 5.91
N THR A 144 0.89 0.27 6.06
CA THR A 144 0.73 -0.83 5.10
C THR A 144 -0.75 -1.15 4.90
N PHE A 145 -1.13 -1.35 3.65
CA PHE A 145 -2.43 -1.91 3.28
C PHE A 145 -2.19 -3.31 2.72
N ASN A 146 -2.82 -4.30 3.36
CA ASN A 146 -2.44 -5.70 3.18
C ASN A 146 -3.59 -6.49 2.54
N LEU A 147 -3.24 -7.41 1.67
CA LEU A 147 -4.09 -8.52 1.23
C LEU A 147 -3.40 -9.81 1.63
N LEU A 148 -4.09 -10.64 2.39
CA LEU A 148 -3.64 -11.98 2.72
C LEU A 148 -4.54 -12.97 1.99
N VAL A 149 -3.93 -13.88 1.25
CA VAL A 149 -4.64 -14.82 0.40
C VAL A 149 -4.16 -16.22 0.65
N GLY A 150 -5.01 -17.18 0.36
CA GLY A 150 -4.62 -18.57 0.36
C GLY A 150 -5.75 -19.48 -0.05
N VAL A 151 -5.47 -20.77 0.01
CA VAL A 151 -6.49 -21.81 -0.12
C VAL A 151 -6.79 -22.31 1.29
N ASP A 152 -8.06 -22.34 1.65
CA ASP A 152 -8.51 -22.84 2.95
C ASP A 152 -8.40 -24.38 3.06
N ASN A 153 -8.86 -24.93 4.18
CA ASN A 153 -8.82 -26.38 4.39
C ASN A 153 -9.89 -27.13 3.59
N GLU A 154 -10.93 -26.44 3.12
CA GLU A 154 -11.98 -26.98 2.25
C GLU A 154 -11.56 -26.94 0.77
N GLY A 155 -10.41 -26.34 0.47
CA GLY A 155 -9.89 -26.18 -0.88
C GLY A 155 -10.35 -24.90 -1.57
N LYS A 156 -11.13 -24.03 -0.92
CA LYS A 156 -11.63 -22.79 -1.52
C LYS A 156 -10.62 -21.66 -1.41
N GLY A 157 -10.58 -20.81 -2.44
CA GLY A 157 -9.82 -19.57 -2.41
C GLY A 157 -10.37 -18.63 -1.34
N ALA A 158 -9.49 -17.99 -0.58
CA ALA A 158 -9.85 -16.99 0.41
C ALA A 158 -9.00 -15.73 0.24
N VAL A 159 -9.65 -14.57 0.23
CA VAL A 159 -9.00 -13.26 0.26
C VAL A 159 -9.42 -12.53 1.54
N TYR A 160 -8.42 -12.08 2.29
CA TYR A 160 -8.59 -11.28 3.50
C TYR A 160 -8.01 -9.89 3.26
N LYS A 161 -8.85 -8.88 3.39
CA LYS A 161 -8.51 -7.46 3.26
C LYS A 161 -8.31 -6.84 4.63
N TYR A 162 -7.33 -5.94 4.74
CA TYR A 162 -7.01 -5.24 5.99
C TYR A 162 -7.00 -3.74 5.82
N ASP A 163 -7.35 -3.04 6.88
CA ASP A 163 -6.98 -1.63 7.07
C ASP A 163 -5.58 -1.50 7.72
N ALA A 164 -5.15 -0.26 7.96
CA ALA A 164 -3.85 0.01 8.58
C ALA A 164 -3.77 -0.37 10.08
N ILE A 165 -4.90 -0.71 10.71
CA ILE A 165 -5.01 -0.95 12.16
C ILE A 165 -5.22 -2.44 12.47
N GLY A 166 -5.60 -3.25 11.48
CA GLY A 166 -5.84 -4.67 11.63
C GLY A 166 -7.31 -5.08 11.65
N ASN A 167 -8.24 -4.21 11.26
CA ASN A 167 -9.57 -4.69 10.87
C ASN A 167 -9.41 -5.67 9.71
N ILE A 168 -10.16 -6.76 9.74
CA ILE A 168 -10.06 -7.83 8.76
C ILE A 168 -11.44 -8.15 8.21
N GLU A 169 -11.53 -8.28 6.89
CA GLU A 169 -12.73 -8.69 6.19
C GLU A 169 -12.37 -9.79 5.19
N GLN A 170 -13.16 -10.86 5.16
CA GLN A 170 -13.06 -11.88 4.12
C GLN A 170 -13.99 -11.50 2.96
N VAL A 171 -13.42 -11.37 1.76
CA VAL A 171 -14.13 -10.89 0.57
C VAL A 171 -13.82 -11.80 -0.62
N PRO A 172 -14.69 -11.87 -1.65
CA PRO A 172 -14.42 -12.66 -2.85
C PRO A 172 -13.27 -12.07 -3.69
N TYR A 173 -13.08 -10.75 -3.65
CA TYR A 173 -12.02 -10.05 -4.34
C TYR A 173 -11.70 -8.73 -3.63
N ALA A 174 -10.49 -8.22 -3.80
CA ALA A 174 -10.07 -6.95 -3.21
C ALA A 174 -8.92 -6.32 -3.99
N SER A 175 -8.86 -5.00 -3.97
CA SER A 175 -7.66 -4.24 -4.31
C SER A 175 -7.24 -3.30 -3.17
N ALA A 176 -5.93 -3.05 -3.07
CA ALA A 176 -5.35 -2.09 -2.16
C ALA A 176 -4.15 -1.36 -2.80
N GLY A 177 -3.80 -0.21 -2.23
CA GLY A 177 -2.73 0.64 -2.73
C GLY A 177 -3.22 1.73 -3.70
N SER A 178 -2.29 2.35 -4.42
CA SER A 178 -2.53 3.58 -5.17
C SER A 178 -3.52 3.42 -6.33
N GLY A 179 -3.57 2.25 -6.98
CA GLY A 179 -4.51 1.96 -8.07
C GLY A 179 -5.82 1.31 -7.63
N SER A 180 -6.07 1.17 -6.32
CA SER A 180 -7.23 0.42 -5.81
C SER A 180 -8.57 1.02 -6.25
N SER A 181 -8.69 2.35 -6.32
CA SER A 181 -9.90 3.05 -6.78
C SER A 181 -10.22 2.80 -8.26
N LEU A 182 -9.24 2.39 -9.06
CA LEU A 182 -9.44 2.05 -10.47
C LEU A 182 -9.81 0.56 -10.63
N ILE A 183 -9.20 -0.30 -9.84
CA ILE A 183 -9.38 -1.76 -9.94
C ILE A 183 -10.67 -2.22 -9.25
N GLN A 184 -11.02 -1.64 -8.09
CA GLN A 184 -12.16 -2.11 -7.30
C GLN A 184 -13.49 -2.03 -8.08
N PRO A 185 -13.85 -0.90 -8.75
CA PRO A 185 -15.10 -0.82 -9.53
C PRO A 185 -15.11 -1.77 -10.74
N PHE A 186 -13.94 -2.02 -11.34
CA PHE A 186 -13.82 -3.00 -12.42
C PHE A 186 -14.12 -4.42 -11.93
N MET A 187 -13.58 -4.80 -10.76
CA MET A 187 -13.88 -6.09 -10.14
C MET A 187 -15.36 -6.20 -9.73
N ASP A 188 -15.95 -5.13 -9.19
CA ASP A 188 -17.37 -5.10 -8.85
C ASP A 188 -18.26 -5.41 -10.06
N ASN A 189 -17.92 -4.87 -11.24
CA ASN A 189 -18.67 -5.14 -12.46
C ASN A 189 -18.45 -6.56 -13.02
N GLN A 190 -17.23 -7.09 -12.93
CA GLN A 190 -16.86 -8.34 -13.62
C GLN A 190 -16.99 -9.60 -12.78
N VAL A 191 -16.81 -9.50 -11.46
CA VAL A 191 -16.75 -10.65 -10.54
C VAL A 191 -18.04 -10.82 -9.75
N LEU A 192 -18.71 -9.71 -9.38
CA LEU A 192 -19.92 -9.79 -8.55
C LEU A 192 -21.16 -10.25 -9.33
N PHE A 193 -21.20 -10.02 -10.65
CA PHE A 193 -22.37 -10.26 -11.50
C PHE A 193 -22.28 -11.50 -12.40
N GLN A 194 -21.45 -12.49 -12.04
CA GLN A 194 -21.36 -13.79 -12.73
C GLN A 194 -22.18 -14.88 -12.04
#